data_AF-A0A6G7J150-F1
#
_entry.id   AF-A0A6G7J150-F1
#
_cell.length_a   1.000
_cell.length_b   1.000
_cell.length_c   1.000
_cell.angle_alpha   90.00
_cell.angle_beta   90.00
_cell.angle_gamma   90.00
#
_symmetry.space_group_name_H-M   'P 1'
#
loop_
_entity.id
_entity.type
_entity.pdbx_description
1 polymer ?
#
loop_
_entity_poly.entity_id
_entity_poly.type
_entity_poly.pdbx_seq_one_letter_code
_entity_poly.pdbx_strand_id
1 'polypeptide(L)'
;MNSDGLLNIYEQYYEAELKYGFFIKAKSWQSIGQVMFIAGIDEGQPLRGEPPYFNNPKVIVRLFYADSVSQITESTTSRVVALVDGGTYRYQPVV
;
A
#
# COMPACT_ATOMS: atom_id res chain seq x y z
N MET A 1 -3.98 -0.35 14.37
CA MET A 1 -5.18 -0.78 13.62
C MET A 1 -6.39 -0.04 14.16
N ASN A 2 -7.25 0.52 13.31
CA ASN A 2 -8.52 1.11 13.78
C ASN A 2 -9.55 0.01 14.07
N SER A 3 -10.71 0.37 14.65
CA SER A 3 -11.79 -0.57 15.01
C SER A 3 -12.36 -1.36 13.82
N ASP A 4 -12.10 -0.91 12.58
CA ASP A 4 -12.54 -1.54 11.34
C ASP A 4 -11.46 -2.44 10.69
N GLY A 5 -10.30 -2.61 11.35
CA GLY A 5 -9.21 -3.41 10.79
C GLY A 5 -8.43 -2.73 9.66
N LEU A 6 -8.61 -1.42 9.46
CA LEU A 6 -7.96 -0.68 8.39
C LEU A 6 -6.67 -0.01 8.88
N LEU A 7 -5.69 0.02 7.99
CA LEU A 7 -4.35 0.59 8.22
C LEU A 7 -3.97 1.49 7.06
N ASN A 8 -3.19 2.53 7.33
CA ASN A 8 -2.59 3.30 6.24
C ASN A 8 -1.41 2.55 5.64
N ILE A 9 -0.83 3.06 4.54
CA ILE A 9 0.23 2.33 3.82
C ILE A 9 1.49 2.18 4.67
N TYR A 10 1.82 3.19 5.46
CA TYR A 10 3.02 3.19 6.29
C TYR A 10 2.89 2.18 7.43
N GLU A 11 1.75 2.13 8.12
CA GLU A 11 1.45 1.11 9.12
C GLU A 11 1.52 -0.29 8.52
N GLN A 12 0.97 -0.49 7.31
CA GLN A 12 1.05 -1.79 6.62
C GLN A 12 2.46 -2.16 6.21
N TYR A 13 3.33 -1.20 5.90
CA TYR A 13 4.74 -1.47 5.66
C TYR A 13 5.44 -2.03 6.90
N TYR A 14 5.08 -1.56 8.10
CA TYR A 14 5.58 -2.15 9.36
C TYR A 14 5.00 -3.55 9.62
N GLU A 15 3.72 -3.78 9.34
CA GLU A 15 3.10 -5.12 9.43
C GLU A 15 3.71 -6.11 8.42
N ALA A 16 4.16 -5.61 7.26
CA ALA A 16 4.86 -6.37 6.25
C ALA A 16 6.36 -6.55 6.56
N GLU A 17 6.78 -6.38 7.81
CA GLU A 17 8.18 -6.50 8.26
C GLU A 17 9.14 -5.59 7.49
N LEU A 18 8.69 -4.37 7.14
CA LEU A 18 9.43 -3.40 6.33
C LEU A 18 9.74 -3.91 4.91
N LYS A 19 8.89 -4.77 4.34
CA LYS A 19 9.00 -5.24 2.95
C LYS A 19 7.97 -4.58 2.06
N TYR A 20 8.33 -4.36 0.79
CA TYR A 20 7.40 -3.97 -0.27
C TYR A 20 6.70 -5.20 -0.84
N GLY A 21 5.87 -4.98 -1.86
CA GLY A 21 5.15 -6.03 -2.57
C GLY A 21 3.85 -6.45 -1.89
N PHE A 22 3.52 -5.93 -0.71
CA PHE A 22 2.24 -6.18 -0.05
C PHE A 22 1.09 -5.53 -0.82
N PHE A 23 -0.11 -6.11 -0.62
CA PHE A 23 -1.31 -5.70 -1.33
C PHE A 23 -2.26 -4.92 -0.43
N ILE A 24 -2.82 -3.85 -0.99
CA ILE A 24 -3.76 -2.94 -0.35
C ILE A 24 -5.04 -2.84 -1.18
N LYS A 25 -6.18 -2.69 -0.51
CA LYS A 25 -7.47 -2.40 -1.16
C LYS A 25 -8.14 -1.23 -0.49
N ALA A 26 -8.45 -0.18 -1.25
CA ALA A 26 -9.34 0.87 -0.76
C ALA A 26 -10.79 0.45 -0.99
N LYS A 27 -11.69 0.83 -0.08
CA LYS A 27 -13.12 0.50 -0.18
C LYS A 27 -13.78 1.00 -1.46
N SER A 28 -13.30 2.12 -2.01
CA SER A 28 -13.81 2.72 -3.25
C SER A 28 -13.15 2.16 -4.52
N TRP A 29 -12.14 1.29 -4.40
CA TRP A 29 -11.42 0.77 -5.56
C TRP A 29 -12.05 -0.52 -6.07
N GLN A 30 -12.23 -0.59 -7.39
CA GLN A 30 -12.45 -1.84 -8.13
C GLN A 30 -11.11 -2.46 -8.58
N SER A 31 -10.09 -2.32 -7.73
CA SER A 31 -8.73 -2.75 -8.02
C SER A 31 -7.98 -3.08 -6.75
N ILE A 32 -7.00 -3.99 -6.86
CA ILE A 32 -6.04 -4.29 -5.81
C ILE A 32 -4.74 -3.52 -6.11
N GLY A 33 -4.21 -2.80 -5.14
CA GLY A 33 -2.92 -2.12 -5.26
C GLY A 33 -1.79 -2.97 -4.68
N GLN A 34 -0.72 -3.17 -5.44
CA GLN A 34 0.55 -3.69 -4.92
C GLN A 34 1.49 -2.53 -4.65
N VAL A 35 1.96 -2.39 -3.42
CA VAL A 35 2.92 -1.35 -3.05
C VAL A 35 4.29 -1.75 -3.58
N MET A 36 4.80 -1.00 -4.55
CA MET A 36 6.06 -1.32 -5.23
C MET A 36 7.26 -0.78 -4.47
N PHE A 37 7.19 0.48 -4.01
CA PHE A 37 8.20 1.12 -3.19
C PHE A 37 7.67 2.42 -2.57
N ILE A 38 8.36 2.89 -1.53
CA ILE A 38 8.11 4.18 -0.87
C ILE A 38 9.30 5.10 -1.14
N ALA A 39 9.06 6.29 -1.67
CA ALA A 39 10.11 7.18 -2.14
C ALA A 39 11.06 7.62 -1.01
N GLY A 40 12.37 7.46 -1.22
CA GLY A 40 13.40 7.86 -0.27
C GLY A 40 13.55 6.92 0.93
N ILE A 41 12.94 5.75 0.87
CA ILE A 41 13.06 4.67 1.85
C ILE A 41 13.60 3.46 1.10
N ASP A 42 14.60 2.80 1.67
CA ASP A 42 15.05 1.50 1.20
C ASP A 42 14.28 0.39 1.93
N GLU A 43 14.03 -0.73 1.26
CA GLU A 43 13.36 -1.87 1.88
C GLU A 43 14.12 -2.34 3.12
N GLY A 44 13.41 -2.66 4.20
CA GLY A 44 13.98 -3.00 5.49
C GLY A 44 14.36 -1.80 6.36
N GLN A 45 14.30 -0.57 5.84
CA GLN A 45 14.56 0.64 6.63
C GLN A 45 13.27 1.22 7.24
N PRO A 46 13.34 1.77 8.47
CA PRO A 46 12.22 2.45 9.08
C PRO A 46 11.90 3.77 8.38
N LEU A 47 10.63 4.15 8.42
CA LEU A 47 10.16 5.45 7.95
C LEU A 47 10.56 6.56 8.93
N ARG A 48 10.88 7.75 8.40
CA ARG A 48 11.21 8.94 9.20
C ARG A 48 9.97 9.78 9.47
N GLY A 49 9.90 10.40 10.64
CA GLY A 49 8.81 11.29 11.04
C GLY A 49 7.82 10.64 12.01
N GLU A 50 6.74 11.34 12.35
CA GLU A 50 5.76 10.87 13.31
C GLU A 50 4.63 10.05 12.64
N PRO A 51 4.30 8.85 13.17
CA PRO A 51 3.10 8.14 12.77
C PRO A 51 1.84 9.00 13.03
N PRO A 52 0.77 8.88 12.23
CA PRO A 52 0.59 7.94 11.12
C PRO A 52 1.11 8.48 9.76
N TYR A 53 1.66 9.69 9.69
CA TYR A 53 1.97 10.37 8.42
C TYR A 53 3.43 10.22 7.96
N PHE A 54 4.38 10.01 8.88
CA PHE A 54 5.80 9.74 8.61
C PHE A 54 6.42 10.60 7.49
N ASN A 55 6.48 11.93 7.64
CA ASN A 55 6.96 12.88 6.60
C ASN A 55 6.28 12.78 5.22
N ASN A 56 5.28 11.92 5.10
CA ASN A 56 4.44 11.61 3.96
C ASN A 56 5.19 11.40 2.61
N PRO A 57 6.14 10.44 2.53
CA PRO A 57 6.81 10.12 1.28
C PRO A 57 5.82 9.61 0.22
N LYS A 58 6.10 9.88 -1.05
CA LYS A 58 5.29 9.36 -2.15
C LYS A 58 5.38 7.83 -2.19
N VAL A 59 4.25 7.17 -2.43
CA VAL A 59 4.17 5.71 -2.58
C VAL A 59 3.85 5.37 -4.02
N ILE A 60 4.63 4.47 -4.63
CA ILE A 60 4.32 3.95 -5.96
C ILE A 60 3.56 2.63 -5.82
N VAL A 61 2.40 2.57 -6.47
CA VAL A 61 1.48 1.44 -6.38
C VAL A 61 1.13 0.97 -7.77
N ARG A 62 1.19 -0.34 -7.99
CA ARG A 62 0.64 -0.99 -9.20
C ARG A 62 -0.79 -1.42 -8.91
N LEU A 63 -1.76 -0.78 -9.56
CA LEU A 63 -3.17 -1.14 -9.46
C LEU A 63 -3.51 -2.23 -10.48
N PHE A 64 -3.99 -3.36 -9.99
CA PHE A 64 -4.52 -4.47 -10.78
C PHE A 64 -6.05 -4.39 -10.77
N TYR A 65 -6.67 -4.36 -11.95
CA TYR A 65 -8.13 -4.36 -12.09
C TYR A 65 -8.67 -5.77 -11.89
N ALA A 66 -8.76 -6.18 -10.63
CA ALA A 66 -9.21 -7.47 -10.14
C ALA A 66 -9.91 -7.32 -8.78
N ASP A 67 -10.73 -8.30 -8.41
CA ASP A 67 -11.47 -8.27 -7.15
C ASP A 67 -10.67 -8.84 -5.98
N SER A 68 -9.74 -9.77 -6.25
CA SER A 68 -8.87 -10.43 -5.27
C SER A 68 -7.45 -10.67 -5.81
N VAL A 69 -6.48 -10.87 -4.89
CA VAL A 69 -5.09 -11.19 -5.25
C VAL A 69 -4.98 -12.50 -6.04
N SER A 70 -5.80 -13.50 -5.71
CA SER A 70 -5.84 -14.80 -6.41
C SER A 70 -6.21 -14.72 -7.89
N GLN A 71 -6.87 -13.64 -8.32
CA GLN A 71 -7.22 -13.40 -9.73
C GLN A 71 -6.13 -12.66 -10.50
N ILE A 72 -5.09 -12.16 -9.81
CA ILE A 72 -3.99 -11.44 -10.44
C ILE A 72 -3.10 -12.45 -11.15
N THR A 73 -2.99 -12.29 -12.46
CA THR A 73 -2.14 -13.06 -13.37
C THR A 73 -1.25 -12.12 -14.17
N GLU A 74 -0.32 -12.67 -14.96
CA GLU A 74 0.53 -11.89 -15.86
C GLU A 74 -0.26 -11.06 -16.89
N SER A 75 -1.46 -11.53 -17.26
CA SER A 75 -2.36 -10.87 -18.21
C SER A 75 -3.32 -9.87 -17.56
N THR A 76 -3.33 -9.75 -16.24
CA THR A 76 -4.26 -8.84 -15.54
C THR A 76 -3.93 -7.40 -15.89
N THR A 77 -4.95 -6.68 -16.37
CA THR A 77 -4.80 -5.26 -16.71
C THR A 77 -4.36 -4.50 -15.48
N SER A 78 -3.31 -3.68 -15.62
CA SER A 78 -2.75 -2.93 -14.52
C SER A 78 -2.23 -1.56 -14.94
N ARG A 79 -2.13 -0.65 -13.98
CA ARG A 79 -1.49 0.66 -14.16
C ARG A 79 -0.66 1.02 -12.94
N VAL A 80 0.41 1.77 -13.15
CA VAL A 80 1.22 2.31 -12.05
C VAL A 80 0.74 3.71 -11.72
N VAL A 81 0.53 3.97 -10.43
CA VAL A 81 0.13 5.29 -9.91
C VAL A 81 1.04 5.71 -8.77
N ALA A 82 1.19 7.01 -8.59
CA ALA A 82 1.85 7.59 -7.43
C ALA A 82 0.79 8.13 -6.46
N LEU A 83 0.83 7.67 -5.22
CA LEU A 83 0.05 8.21 -4.12
C LEU A 83 0.92 9.22 -3.38
N VAL A 84 0.47 10.47 -3.33
CA VAL A 84 1.19 11.57 -2.65
C VAL A 84 0.87 11.66 -1.16
N ASP A 85 -0.07 10.84 -0.69
CA ASP A 85 -0.49 10.77 0.71
C ASP A 85 -0.79 9.31 1.11
N GLY A 86 0.21 8.67 1.72
CA GLY A 86 0.09 7.29 2.22
C GLY A 86 -0.39 7.21 3.67
N GLY A 87 -0.45 8.33 4.39
CA GLY A 87 -0.72 8.39 5.82
C GLY A 87 -2.18 8.67 6.18
N THR A 88 -2.87 9.47 5.37
CA THR A 88 -4.27 9.89 5.62
C THR A 88 -5.27 8.78 5.31
N TYR A 89 -5.11 8.13 4.15
CA TYR A 89 -6.07 7.13 3.67
C TYR A 89 -5.85 5.78 4.33
N ARG A 90 -6.95 5.09 4.62
CA ARG A 90 -6.94 3.76 5.24
C ARG A 90 -7.33 2.71 4.20
N TYR A 91 -6.57 1.64 4.18
CA TYR A 91 -6.71 0.54 3.24
C TYR A 91 -6.89 -0.77 4.02
N GLN A 92 -7.60 -1.71 3.41
CA GLN A 92 -7.67 -3.07 3.90
C GLN A 92 -6.39 -3.80 3.47
N PRO A 93 -5.64 -4.41 4.41
CA PRO A 93 -4.59 -5.35 4.06
C PRO A 93 -5.18 -6.55 3.32
N VAL A 94 -4.57 -6.94 2.21
CA VAL A 94 -5.00 -8.11 1.44
C VAL A 94 -3.89 -9.15 1.46
N VAL A 95 -4.21 -10.35 1.94
CA VAL A 95 -3.30 -11.50 2.09
C VAL A 95 -3.68 -12.60 1.11
#